data_AF-A0A8J3BTP6-F1
#
_entry.id   AF-A0A8J3BTP6-F1
#
_cell.length_a   1.000
_cell.length_b   1.000
_cell.length_c   1.000
_cell.angle_alpha   90.00
_cell.angle_beta   90.00
_cell.angle_gamma   90.00
#
_symmetry.space_group_name_H-M   'P 1'
#
loop_
_entity.id
_entity.type
_entity.pdbx_description
1 polymer ?
#
loop_
_entity_poly.entity_id
_entity_poly.type
_entity_poly.pdbx_seq_one_letter_code
_entity_poly.pdbx_strand_id
1 'polypeptide(L)'
;MDRRSPGLARRALAEDPPRRVKNRLRELRAARRWSQADLADRLDVSRQTVNAIETGRYDPSLPLAFRIAAVFDSRIEELFVPEG
;
A
#
# COMPACT_ATOMS: atom_id res chain seq x y z
N MET A 1 4.26 25.98 49.90
CA MET A 1 4.30 26.11 48.43
C MET A 1 5.69 25.64 48.04
N ASP A 2 5.84 24.49 47.38
CA ASP A 2 5.53 24.43 45.96
C ASP A 2 4.89 23.10 45.54
N ARG A 3 3.88 23.21 44.67
CA ARG A 3 3.09 22.08 44.18
C ARG A 3 3.82 21.45 43.00
N ARG A 4 3.86 20.12 42.99
CA ARG A 4 4.26 19.30 41.84
C ARG A 4 3.61 19.85 40.55
N SER A 5 4.43 20.09 39.53
CA SER A 5 3.97 20.07 38.14
C SER A 5 4.91 19.15 37.37
N PRO A 6 4.56 17.87 37.15
CA PRO A 6 5.19 17.08 36.11
C PRO A 6 4.89 17.80 34.79
N GLY A 7 5.93 18.34 34.16
CA GLY A 7 5.85 18.92 32.83
C GLY A 7 5.17 17.94 31.89
N LEU A 8 4.06 18.39 31.33
CA LEU A 8 3.23 17.77 30.31
C LEU A 8 4.03 16.77 29.48
N ALA A 9 3.77 15.48 29.71
CA ALA A 9 4.06 14.46 28.72
C ALA A 9 3.41 14.95 27.43
N ARG A 10 4.21 15.41 26.46
CA ARG A 10 3.79 15.50 25.07
C ARG A 10 3.44 14.06 24.71
N ARG A 11 2.16 13.72 24.89
CA ARG A 11 1.58 12.52 24.33
C ARG A 11 1.84 12.66 22.84
N ALA A 12 2.93 12.04 22.38
CA ALA A 12 3.14 11.80 20.98
C ALA A 12 1.80 11.27 20.49
N LEU A 13 1.20 11.98 19.52
CA LEU A 13 0.21 11.35 18.67
C LEU A 13 0.92 10.08 18.20
N ALA A 14 0.57 8.94 18.80
CA ALA A 14 1.09 7.67 18.34
C ALA A 14 0.72 7.67 16.87
N GLU A 15 1.72 7.69 15.98
CA GLU A 15 1.46 7.52 14.56
C GLU A 15 0.58 6.29 14.46
N ASP A 16 -0.61 6.45 13.86
CA ASP A 16 -1.51 5.33 13.62
C ASP A 16 -0.65 4.30 12.87
N PRO A 17 -0.37 3.11 13.46
CA PRO A 17 0.49 2.14 12.80
C PRO A 17 -0.04 1.96 11.38
N PRO A 18 0.85 1.88 10.36
CA PRO A 18 0.40 1.89 8.97
C PRO A 18 -0.69 0.85 8.81
N ARG A 19 -1.92 1.32 8.57
CA ARG A 19 -3.05 0.45 8.30
C ARG A 19 -2.67 -0.35 7.09
N ARG A 20 -2.49 -1.67 7.27
CA ARG A 20 -2.17 -2.58 6.18
C ARG A 20 -3.15 -2.32 5.04
N VAL A 21 -2.68 -2.31 3.80
CA VAL A 21 -3.55 -2.05 2.65
C VAL A 21 -3.84 -3.38 1.96
N LYS A 22 -5.11 -3.79 1.94
CA LYS A 22 -5.56 -4.89 1.06
C LYS A 22 -5.50 -4.41 -0.38
N ASN A 23 -5.08 -5.28 -1.28
CA ASN A 23 -5.04 -4.96 -2.70
C ASN A 23 -5.64 -6.07 -3.56
N ARG A 24 -6.11 -5.68 -4.76
CA ARG A 24 -6.77 -6.58 -5.72
C ARG A 24 -5.88 -7.02 -6.88
N LEU A 25 -4.57 -6.76 -6.82
CA LEU A 25 -3.68 -6.98 -7.97
C LEU A 25 -3.68 -8.43 -8.42
N ARG A 26 -3.64 -9.39 -7.49
CA ARG A 26 -3.66 -10.82 -7.83
C ARG A 26 -4.93 -11.20 -8.59
N GLU A 27 -6.09 -10.73 -8.12
CA GLU A 27 -7.39 -10.99 -8.74
C GLU A 27 -7.45 -10.43 -10.17
N LEU A 28 -7.11 -9.15 -10.33
CA LEU A 28 -7.16 -8.45 -11.61
C LEU A 28 -6.15 -9.01 -12.61
N ARG A 29 -4.96 -9.37 -12.13
CA ARG A 29 -3.93 -10.02 -12.93
C ARG A 29 -4.39 -11.40 -13.42
N ALA A 30 -5.03 -12.19 -12.54
CA ALA A 30 -5.57 -13.50 -12.90
C ALA A 30 -6.71 -13.39 -13.93
N ALA A 31 -7.61 -12.40 -13.78
CA ALA A 31 -8.67 -12.13 -14.75
C ALA A 31 -8.13 -11.82 -16.16
N ARG A 32 -6.94 -11.22 -16.23
CA ARG A 32 -6.23 -10.94 -17.50
C ARG A 32 -5.26 -12.04 -17.94
N ARG A 33 -5.22 -13.17 -17.23
CA ARG A 33 -4.27 -14.30 -17.45
C ARG A 33 -2.80 -13.88 -17.42
N TRP A 34 -2.46 -12.86 -16.65
CA TRP A 34 -1.09 -12.38 -16.51
C TRP A 34 -0.35 -13.12 -15.38
N SER A 35 0.93 -13.39 -15.56
CA SER A 35 1.84 -13.80 -14.49
C SER A 35 2.34 -12.58 -13.71
N GLN A 36 2.93 -12.78 -12.52
CA GLN A 36 3.55 -11.66 -11.79
C GLN A 36 4.65 -10.96 -12.61
N ALA A 37 5.34 -11.70 -13.48
CA ALA A 37 6.34 -11.13 -14.39
C ALA A 37 5.67 -10.23 -15.45
N ASP A 38 4.56 -10.68 -16.05
CA ASP A 38 3.80 -9.87 -17.01
C ASP A 38 3.35 -8.52 -16.44
N LEU A 39 2.89 -8.50 -15.18
CA LEU A 39 2.51 -7.25 -14.51
C LEU A 39 3.74 -6.40 -14.18
N ALA A 40 4.85 -7.02 -13.80
CA ALA A 40 6.10 -6.33 -13.52
C ALA A 40 6.63 -5.60 -14.77
N ASP A 41 6.64 -6.26 -15.92
CA ASP A 41 7.08 -5.69 -17.19
C ASP A 41 6.22 -4.47 -17.59
N ARG A 42 4.91 -4.54 -17.34
CA ARG A 42 3.97 -3.43 -17.62
C ARG A 42 4.16 -2.23 -16.69
N LEU A 43 4.70 -2.45 -15.50
CA LEU A 43 4.88 -1.41 -14.47
C LEU A 43 6.30 -0.87 -14.39
N ASP A 44 7.22 -1.46 -15.17
CA ASP A 44 8.66 -1.24 -15.13
C ASP A 44 9.22 -1.43 -13.70
N VAL A 45 8.93 -2.59 -13.11
CA VAL A 45 9.41 -2.99 -11.78
C VAL A 45 9.82 -4.45 -11.77
N SER A 46 10.50 -4.89 -10.72
CA SER A 46 10.81 -6.31 -10.57
C SER A 46 9.58 -7.16 -10.27
N ARG A 47 9.59 -8.44 -10.67
CA ARG A 47 8.59 -9.44 -10.23
C ARG A 47 8.47 -9.50 -8.70
N GLN A 48 9.57 -9.31 -7.99
CA GLN A 48 9.59 -9.30 -6.52
C GLN A 48 8.79 -8.12 -5.94
N THR A 49 8.85 -6.95 -6.59
CA THR A 49 8.03 -5.77 -6.24
C THR A 49 6.55 -6.11 -6.36
N VAL A 50 6.12 -6.68 -7.48
CA VAL A 50 4.73 -7.12 -7.67
C VAL A 50 4.30 -8.12 -6.59
N ASN A 51 5.12 -9.13 -6.30
CA ASN A 51 4.84 -10.10 -5.26
C ASN A 51 4.75 -9.47 -3.86
N ALA A 52 5.61 -8.51 -3.54
CA ALA A 52 5.59 -7.81 -2.26
C ALA A 52 4.31 -6.96 -2.09
N ILE A 53 3.84 -6.31 -3.15
CA ILE A 53 2.55 -5.61 -3.15
C ILE A 53 1.41 -6.62 -2.96
N GLU A 54 1.33 -7.67 -3.79
CA GLU A 54 0.26 -8.68 -3.69
C GLU A 54 0.16 -9.35 -2.31
N THR A 55 1.25 -9.41 -1.56
CA THR A 55 1.31 -10.02 -0.22
C THR A 55 1.28 -9.01 0.93
N GLY A 56 1.09 -7.72 0.64
CA GLY A 56 1.01 -6.66 1.65
C GLY A 56 2.32 -6.45 2.42
N ARG A 57 3.47 -6.82 1.83
CA ARG A 57 4.82 -6.58 2.38
C ARG A 57 5.42 -5.26 1.91
N TYR A 58 4.81 -4.63 0.90
CA TYR A 58 5.25 -3.36 0.34
C TYR A 58 4.05 -2.53 -0.08
N ASP A 59 3.92 -1.35 0.51
CA ASP A 59 2.97 -0.35 0.05
C ASP A 59 3.58 0.41 -1.14
N PRO A 60 2.92 0.42 -2.31
CA PRO A 60 3.45 1.12 -3.46
C PRO A 60 3.52 2.63 -3.19
N SER A 61 4.57 3.28 -3.69
CA SER A 61 4.61 4.75 -3.71
C SER A 61 3.44 5.30 -4.54
N LEU A 62 3.04 6.54 -4.27
CA LEU A 62 1.93 7.17 -4.99
C LEU A 62 2.11 7.14 -6.54
N PRO A 63 3.31 7.41 -7.12
CA PRO A 63 3.52 7.24 -8.55
C PRO A 63 3.31 5.80 -9.05
N LEU A 64 3.74 4.79 -8.29
CA LEU A 64 3.54 3.39 -8.66
C LEU A 64 2.05 3.02 -8.57
N ALA A 65 1.33 3.52 -7.56
CA ALA A 65 -0.12 3.33 -7.43
C ALA A 65 -0.87 3.91 -8.65
N PHE A 66 -0.48 5.11 -9.13
CA PHE A 66 -1.04 5.67 -10.37
C PHE A 66 -0.74 4.82 -11.61
N ARG A 67 0.47 4.26 -11.74
CA ARG A 67 0.78 3.34 -12.85
C ARG A 67 -0.07 2.07 -12.80
N ILE A 68 -0.26 1.50 -11.61
CA ILE A 68 -1.09 0.32 -11.41
C ILE A 68 -2.55 0.62 -11.78
N ALA A 69 -3.09 1.76 -11.33
CA ALA A 69 -4.41 2.25 -11.70
C ALA A 69 -4.59 2.36 -13.22
N ALA A 70 -3.62 2.98 -13.90
CA ALA A 70 -3.64 3.10 -15.35
C ALA A 70 -3.57 1.73 -16.07
N VAL A 71 -2.71 0.81 -15.61
CA VAL A 71 -2.61 -0.53 -16.19
C VAL A 71 -3.93 -1.28 -16.09
N PHE A 72 -4.64 -1.17 -14.98
CA PHE A 72 -5.91 -1.87 -14.76
C PHE A 72 -7.16 -1.12 -15.23
N ASP A 73 -7.02 0.12 -15.69
CA ASP A 73 -8.15 1.01 -16.00
C ASP A 73 -9.13 1.09 -14.82
N SER A 74 -8.58 1.40 -13.65
CA SER A 74 -9.32 1.44 -12.38
C SER A 74 -8.84 2.60 -11.53
N ARG A 75 -9.64 3.02 -10.55
CA ARG A 75 -9.23 4.05 -9.59
C ARG A 75 -8.36 3.46 -8.49
N ILE A 76 -7.51 4.26 -7.86
CA ILE A 76 -6.61 3.78 -6.80
C ILE A 76 -7.41 3.18 -5.64
N GLU A 77 -8.51 3.82 -5.24
CA GLU A 77 -9.39 3.37 -4.16
C GLU A 77 -10.12 2.04 -4.46
N GLU A 78 -10.24 1.65 -5.74
CA GLU A 78 -10.80 0.35 -6.13
C GLU A 78 -9.76 -0.76 -6.05
N LEU A 79 -8.48 -0.39 -6.07
CA LEU A 79 -7.34 -1.31 -6.08
C LEU A 79 -6.75 -1.55 -4.69
N PHE A 80 -6.83 -0.53 -3.82
CA PHE A 80 -6.16 -0.47 -2.52
C PHE A 80 -7.15 -0.03 -1.44
N VAL A 81 -7.45 -0.92 -0.48
CA VAL A 81 -8.43 -0.69 0.59
C VAL A 81 -7.70 -0.75 1.94
N PRO A 82 -7.84 0.27 2.81
CA PRO A 82 -7.30 0.22 4.16
C PRO A 82 -7.87 -0.97 4.94
N GLU A 83 -7.02 -1.76 5.61
CA GLU A 83 -7.46 -2.65 6.67
C GLU A 83 -7.86 -1.80 7.87
N GLY A 84 -9.10 -2.00 8.32
CA GLY A 84 -9.66 -1.34 9.51
C GLY A 84 -9.20 -1.98 10.81
#